data_AF-A0A7C5QZQ6-F1
#
_entry.id   AF-A0A7C5QZQ6-F1
#
_cell.length_a   1.000
_cell.length_b   1.000
_cell.length_c   1.000
_cell.angle_alpha   90.00
_cell.angle_beta   90.00
_cell.angle_gamma   90.00
#
_symmetry.space_group_name_H-M   'P 1'
#
loop_
_entity.id
_entity.type
_entity.pdbx_description
1 polymer ?
#
loop_
_entity_poly.entity_id
_entity_poly.type
_entity_poly.pdbx_seq_one_letter_code
_entity_poly.pdbx_strand_id
1 'polypeptide(L)'
;VGYGWIALGLVLLGLALFYPPLPMSNALHALSIGAFGTMIAGVMSRASLGHSGRVIRAGAGLSLVYILISLAAIARIVSAQFSTLPMMSLAGGLWIAGFTVFALLFTPLFFTPRPPR
;
A
#
# COMPACT_ATOMS: atom_id res chain seq x y z
N VAL A 1 -8.85 -1.98 -3.52
CA VAL A 1 -7.49 -2.52 -3.31
C VAL A 1 -7.32 -3.02 -1.87
N GLY A 2 -7.29 -2.14 -0.86
CA GLY A 2 -7.07 -2.55 0.55
C GLY A 2 -8.00 -3.64 1.09
N TYR A 3 -9.32 -3.56 0.83
CA TYR A 3 -10.24 -4.63 1.23
C TYR A 3 -9.95 -5.98 0.56
N GLY A 4 -9.47 -5.97 -0.69
CA GLY A 4 -9.03 -7.19 -1.37
C GLY A 4 -7.82 -7.81 -0.68
N TRP A 5 -6.88 -6.98 -0.22
CA TRP A 5 -5.76 -7.42 0.60
C TRP A 5 -6.17 -7.96 1.98
N ILE A 6 -7.21 -7.40 2.61
CA ILE A 6 -7.76 -7.99 3.86
C ILE A 6 -8.26 -9.40 3.59
N ALA A 7 -9.11 -9.57 2.58
CA ALA A 7 -9.64 -10.89 2.23
C ALA A 7 -8.52 -11.89 1.95
N LEU A 8 -7.54 -11.52 1.12
CA LEU A 8 -6.39 -12.35 0.80
C LEU A 8 -5.54 -12.66 2.04
N GLY A 9 -5.25 -11.67 2.88
CA GLY A 9 -4.43 -11.84 4.09
C GLY A 9 -5.08 -12.76 5.12
N LEU A 10 -6.40 -12.67 5.30
CA LEU A 10 -7.14 -13.58 6.19
C LEU A 10 -7.19 -15.01 5.64
N VAL A 11 -7.35 -15.18 4.31
CA VAL A 11 -7.26 -16.49 3.67
C VAL A 11 -5.86 -17.09 3.84
N LEU A 12 -4.80 -16.31 3.60
CA LEU A 12 -3.42 -16.75 3.82
C LEU A 12 -3.15 -17.12 5.28
N LEU A 13 -3.72 -16.36 6.22
CA LEU A 13 -3.58 -16.64 7.65
C LEU A 13 -4.21 -17.99 8.00
N GLY A 14 -5.43 -18.25 7.53
CA GLY A 14 -6.09 -19.54 7.70
C GLY A 14 -5.30 -20.69 7.06
N LEU A 15 -4.85 -20.51 5.81
CA LEU A 15 -4.07 -21.53 5.10
C LEU A 15 -2.75 -21.86 5.79
N ALA A 16 -2.05 -20.87 6.34
CA ALA A 16 -0.79 -21.08 7.04
C ALA A 16 -0.92 -21.97 8.29
N LEU A 17 -2.12 -22.09 8.87
CA LEU A 17 -2.38 -23.00 10.00
C LEU A 17 -2.47 -24.47 9.57
N PHE A 18 -2.85 -24.74 8.33
CA PHE A 18 -3.07 -26.10 7.82
C PHE A 18 -2.02 -26.56 6.80
N TYR A 19 -1.21 -25.63 6.28
CA TYR A 19 -0.20 -25.91 5.26
C TYR A 19 1.19 -25.41 5.71
N PRO A 20 1.98 -26.26 6.40
CA PRO A 20 3.28 -25.88 6.97
C PRO A 20 4.28 -25.21 6.03
N PRO A 21 4.32 -25.53 4.70
CA PRO A 21 5.24 -24.84 3.79
C PRO A 21 4.90 -23.37 3.51
N LEU A 22 3.70 -22.88 3.89
CA LEU A 22 3.33 -21.47 3.77
C LEU A 22 3.65 -20.72 5.07
N PRO A 23 4.63 -19.80 5.08
CA PRO A 23 4.98 -19.05 6.26
C PRO A 23 3.83 -18.14 6.71
N MET A 24 3.55 -18.10 8.02
CA MET A 24 2.57 -17.17 8.60
C MET A 24 2.93 -15.70 8.30
N SER A 25 4.22 -15.38 8.14
CA SER A 25 4.69 -14.05 7.75
C SER A 25 4.14 -13.57 6.40
N ASN A 26 3.78 -14.48 5.47
CA ASN A 26 3.15 -14.11 4.20
C ASN A 26 1.79 -13.45 4.44
N ALA A 27 0.98 -14.02 5.35
CA ALA A 27 -0.30 -13.47 5.74
C ALA A 27 -0.13 -12.10 6.44
N LEU A 28 0.85 -12.01 7.34
CA LEU A 28 1.17 -10.75 8.02
C LEU A 28 1.58 -9.66 7.03
N HIS A 29 2.40 -9.97 6.02
CA HIS A 29 2.79 -9.00 4.98
C HIS A 29 1.64 -8.61 4.05
N ALA A 30 0.74 -9.54 3.73
CA ALA A 30 -0.49 -9.22 2.98
C ALA A 30 -1.38 -8.24 3.77
N LEU A 31 -1.55 -8.46 5.07
CA LEU A 31 -2.34 -7.57 5.94
C LEU A 31 -1.64 -6.24 6.21
N SER A 32 -0.34 -6.25 6.52
CA SER A 32 0.38 -5.04 6.91
C SER A 32 0.74 -4.16 5.72
N ILE A 33 1.41 -4.71 4.70
CA ILE A 33 1.88 -3.94 3.54
C ILE A 33 0.73 -3.75 2.55
N GLY A 34 0.04 -4.84 2.20
CA GLY A 34 -1.05 -4.82 1.25
C GLY A 34 -2.27 -4.06 1.79
N ALA A 35 -2.88 -4.56 2.86
CA ALA A 35 -4.12 -3.98 3.36
C ALA A 35 -3.88 -2.62 4.03
N PHE A 36 -3.12 -2.57 5.12
CA PHE A 36 -2.92 -1.31 5.84
C PHE A 36 -2.16 -0.27 5.01
N GLY A 37 -1.11 -0.65 4.28
CA GLY A 37 -0.39 0.29 3.41
C GLY A 37 -1.31 0.98 2.39
N THR A 38 -2.15 0.23 1.67
CA THR A 38 -3.07 0.83 0.69
C THR A 38 -4.26 1.54 1.33
N MET A 39 -4.77 1.06 2.48
CA MET A 39 -5.84 1.73 3.22
C MET A 39 -5.40 3.06 3.80
N ILE A 40 -4.22 3.12 4.41
CA ILE A 40 -3.64 4.35 4.96
C ILE A 40 -3.45 5.38 3.84
N ALA A 41 -2.89 4.98 2.68
CA ALA A 41 -2.81 5.85 1.51
C ALA A 41 -4.21 6.37 1.07
N GLY A 42 -5.23 5.52 1.13
CA GLY A 42 -6.62 5.90 0.85
C GLY A 42 -7.22 6.87 1.85
N VAL A 43 -7.00 6.67 3.14
CA VAL A 43 -7.47 7.56 4.20
C VAL A 43 -6.78 8.92 4.11
N MET A 44 -5.44 8.92 4.03
CA MET A 44 -4.65 10.15 3.96
C MET A 44 -5.00 10.96 2.71
N SER A 45 -5.09 10.33 1.53
CA SER A 45 -5.43 11.06 0.30
C SER A 45 -6.82 11.70 0.35
N ARG A 46 -7.83 10.97 0.83
CA ARG A 46 -9.19 11.51 0.98
C ARG A 46 -9.25 12.65 1.99
N ALA A 47 -8.60 12.50 3.15
CA ALA A 47 -8.54 13.56 4.17
C ALA A 47 -7.84 14.81 3.64
N SER A 48 -6.67 14.65 2.99
CA SER A 48 -5.91 15.76 2.39
C SER A 48 -6.72 16.50 1.33
N LEU A 49 -7.42 15.80 0.43
CA LEU A 49 -8.26 16.44 -0.59
C LEU A 49 -9.47 17.12 0.03
N GLY A 50 -10.17 16.44 0.95
CA GLY A 50 -11.38 16.95 1.59
C GLY A 50 -11.11 18.21 2.44
N HIS A 51 -10.07 18.19 3.27
CA HIS A 51 -9.72 19.34 4.11
C HIS A 51 -9.12 20.51 3.33
N SER A 52 -8.43 20.24 2.21
CA SER A 52 -7.95 21.30 1.32
C SER A 52 -8.99 21.82 0.32
N GLY A 53 -10.25 21.36 0.42
CA GLY A 53 -11.35 21.83 -0.44
C GLY A 53 -11.23 21.41 -1.91
N ARG A 54 -10.43 20.38 -2.21
CA ARG A 54 -10.25 19.85 -3.57
C ARG A 54 -11.20 18.69 -3.83
N VAL A 55 -11.45 18.41 -5.11
CA VAL A 55 -12.28 17.27 -5.52
C VAL A 55 -11.64 15.96 -5.02
N ILE A 56 -12.41 15.17 -4.28
CA ILE A 56 -11.97 13.86 -3.77
C ILE A 56 -12.03 12.85 -4.91
N ARG A 57 -10.97 12.79 -5.71
CA ARG A 57 -10.83 11.85 -6.84
C ARG A 57 -9.43 11.27 -6.89
N ALA A 58 -9.32 9.97 -7.13
CA ALA A 58 -8.05 9.35 -7.47
C ALA A 58 -7.68 9.66 -8.92
N GLY A 59 -6.66 10.49 -9.11
CA GLY A 59 -5.98 10.68 -10.40
C GLY A 59 -4.92 9.61 -10.64
N ALA A 60 -4.26 9.66 -11.81
CA ALA A 60 -3.23 8.69 -12.20
C ALA A 60 -2.09 8.57 -11.17
N GLY A 61 -1.67 9.69 -10.57
CA GLY A 61 -0.63 9.69 -9.53
C GLY A 61 -1.01 8.90 -8.27
N LEU A 62 -2.23 9.09 -7.74
CA LEU A 62 -2.68 8.32 -6.57
C LEU A 62 -2.91 6.84 -6.92
N SER A 63 -3.38 6.55 -8.13
CA SER A 63 -3.47 5.17 -8.62
C SER A 63 -2.10 4.50 -8.69
N LEU A 64 -1.06 5.22 -9.14
CA LEU A 64 0.32 4.74 -9.15
C LEU A 64 0.81 4.40 -7.73
N VAL A 65 0.48 5.22 -6.72
CA VAL A 65 0.80 4.91 -5.31
C VAL A 65 0.21 3.56 -4.89
N TYR A 66 -1.07 3.31 -5.18
CA TYR A 66 -1.70 2.02 -4.84
C TYR A 66 -1.06 0.83 -5.54
N ILE A 67 -0.65 1.01 -6.81
CA ILE A 67 0.04 -0.01 -7.58
C ILE A 67 1.41 -0.30 -6.95
N LEU A 68 2.22 0.73 -6.68
CA LEU A 68 3.56 0.57 -6.11
C LEU A 68 3.52 -0.11 -4.73
N ILE A 69 2.60 0.29 -3.84
CA ILE A 69 2.44 -0.35 -2.53
C ILE A 69 1.98 -1.81 -2.67
N SER A 70 1.08 -2.09 -3.61
CA SER A 70 0.62 -3.48 -3.85
C SER A 70 1.72 -4.35 -4.42
N LEU A 71 2.53 -3.84 -5.36
CA LEU A 71 3.71 -4.55 -5.88
C LEU A 71 4.76 -4.77 -4.78
N ALA A 72 4.96 -3.80 -3.89
CA ALA A 72 5.82 -3.97 -2.73
C ALA A 72 5.36 -5.11 -1.83
N ALA A 73 4.05 -5.23 -1.58
CA ALA A 73 3.47 -6.33 -0.81
C ALA A 73 3.70 -7.68 -1.50
N ILE A 74 3.48 -7.79 -2.81
CA ILE A 74 3.73 -9.02 -3.59
C ILE A 74 5.21 -9.40 -3.51
N ALA A 75 6.12 -8.47 -3.80
CA ALA A 75 7.56 -8.72 -3.72
C ALA A 75 7.98 -9.16 -2.31
N ARG A 76 7.40 -8.56 -1.26
CA ARG A 76 7.68 -8.95 0.12
C ARG A 76 7.20 -10.36 0.44
N ILE A 77 6.01 -10.75 -0.03
CA ILE A 77 5.47 -12.11 0.17
C ILE A 77 6.36 -13.14 -0.54
N VAL A 78 6.78 -12.86 -1.78
CA VAL A 78 7.72 -13.72 -2.52
C VAL A 78 9.05 -13.83 -1.78
N SER A 79 9.58 -12.70 -1.28
CA SER A 79 10.80 -12.70 -0.48
C SER A 79 10.68 -13.54 0.80
N ALA A 80 9.55 -13.46 1.50
CA ALA A 80 9.30 -14.24 2.72
C ALA A 80 9.14 -15.74 2.43
N GLN A 81 8.57 -16.13 1.30
CA GLN A 81 8.42 -17.54 0.90
C GLN A 81 9.76 -18.18 0.50
N PHE A 82 10.62 -17.44 -0.22
CA PHE A 82 11.82 -18.00 -0.85
C PHE A 82 13.13 -17.49 -0.25
N SER A 83 13.08 -16.65 0.79
CA SER A 83 14.24 -16.03 1.45
C SER A 83 15.18 -15.28 0.48
N THR A 84 14.61 -14.58 -0.51
CA THR A 84 15.39 -13.92 -1.56
C THR A 84 15.69 -12.46 -1.23
N LEU A 85 16.98 -12.14 -1.07
CA LEU A 85 17.44 -10.77 -0.83
C LEU A 85 17.07 -9.79 -1.97
N PRO A 86 17.16 -10.16 -3.27
CA PRO A 86 16.75 -9.26 -4.34
C PRO A 86 15.27 -8.85 -4.26
N MET A 87 14.37 -9.77 -3.90
CA MET A 87 12.95 -9.45 -3.74
C MET A 87 12.69 -8.60 -2.49
N MET A 88 13.48 -8.79 -1.43
CA MET A 88 13.43 -7.93 -0.24
C MET A 88 13.80 -6.49 -0.61
N SER A 89 14.91 -6.30 -1.32
CA SER A 89 15.36 -4.98 -1.77
C SER A 89 14.36 -4.34 -2.74
N LEU A 90 13.79 -5.12 -3.66
CA LEU A 90 12.74 -4.65 -4.57
C LEU A 90 11.49 -4.21 -3.80
N ALA A 91 11.05 -4.98 -2.80
CA ALA A 91 9.90 -4.63 -1.97
C ALA A 91 10.14 -3.30 -1.23
N GLY A 92 11.32 -3.11 -0.64
CA GLY A 92 11.71 -1.86 0.00
C GLY A 92 11.75 -0.68 -0.98
N GLY A 93 12.34 -0.88 -2.17
CA GLY A 93 12.40 0.14 -3.22
C GLY A 93 11.02 0.58 -3.70
N LEU A 94 10.11 -0.37 -3.96
CA LEU A 94 8.73 -0.10 -4.37
C LEU A 94 7.94 0.62 -3.27
N TRP A 95 8.14 0.24 -2.00
CA TRP A 95 7.55 0.92 -0.86
C TRP A 95 7.99 2.39 -0.77
N ILE A 96 9.31 2.63 -0.80
CA ILE A 96 9.89 3.97 -0.75
C ILE A 96 9.40 4.80 -1.94
N ALA A 97 9.39 4.24 -3.14
CA ALA A 97 8.90 4.92 -4.34
C ALA A 97 7.42 5.30 -4.20
N GLY A 98 6.56 4.37 -3.75
CA GLY A 98 5.14 4.62 -3.56
C GLY A 98 4.86 5.76 -2.59
N PHE A 99 5.51 5.78 -1.43
CA PHE A 99 5.33 6.84 -0.45
C PHE A 99 6.03 8.15 -0.84
N THR A 100 7.13 8.10 -1.60
CA THR A 100 7.74 9.29 -2.20
C THR A 100 6.78 9.95 -3.18
N VAL A 101 6.17 9.18 -4.09
CA VAL A 101 5.16 9.69 -5.02
C VAL A 101 3.97 10.28 -4.25
N PHE A 102 3.49 9.60 -3.21
CA PHE A 102 2.44 10.14 -2.34
C PHE A 102 2.85 11.48 -1.72
N ALA A 103 4.02 11.56 -1.12
CA ALA A 103 4.51 12.79 -0.50
C ALA A 103 4.60 13.94 -1.52
N LEU A 104 5.16 13.69 -2.70
CA LEU A 104 5.27 14.72 -3.76
C LEU A 104 3.90 15.21 -4.25
N LEU A 105 2.91 14.31 -4.34
CA LEU A 105 1.56 14.67 -4.78
C LEU A 105 0.78 15.45 -3.73
N PHE A 106 0.89 15.07 -2.45
CA PHE A 106 0.00 15.59 -1.40
C PHE A 106 0.63 16.69 -0.54
N THR A 107 1.95 16.81 -0.47
CA THR A 107 2.62 17.88 0.30
C THR A 107 2.27 19.29 -0.19
N PRO A 108 2.24 19.59 -1.50
CA PRO A 108 1.91 20.93 -1.98
C PRO A 108 0.51 21.41 -1.57
N LEU A 109 -0.42 20.48 -1.30
CA LEU A 109 -1.80 20.80 -0.94
C LEU A 109 -1.89 21.58 0.38
N PHE A 110 -0.90 21.42 1.26
CA PHE A 110 -0.83 22.09 2.57
C PHE A 110 -0.26 23.51 2.49
N PHE A 111 0.39 23.86 1.37
CA PHE A 111 1.03 25.18 1.17
C PHE A 111 0.33 26.04 0.14
N THR A 112 -0.78 25.56 -0.42
CA THR A 112 -1.52 26.23 -1.49
C THR A 112 -2.89 26.67 -1.00
N PRO A 113 -3.37 27.86 -1.43
CA PRO A 113 -4.68 28.35 -1.03
C PRO A 113 -5.80 27.38 -1.37
N ARG A 114 -6.81 27.34 -0.49
CA ARG A 114 -8.04 26.60 -0.75
C ARG A 114 -8.78 27.22 -1.95
N PRO A 115 -9.19 26.42 -2.95
CA PRO A 115 -9.99 26.93 -4.06
C PRO A 115 -11.32 27.55 -3.57
N PRO A 116 -11.80 28.64 -4.20
CA PRO A 116 -13.15 29.16 -3.94
C PRO A 116 -14.20 28.10 -4.31
N ARG A 117 -15.32 28.11 -3.57
CA ARG A 117 -16.42 27.14 -3.71
C ARG A 117 -17.24 27.37 -4.97
#